data_AF-A0AAP5Z2G7-F1
#
_entry.id   AF-A0AAP5Z2G7-F1
#
_cell.length_a   1.000
_cell.length_b   1.000
_cell.length_c   1.000
_cell.angle_alpha   90.00
_cell.angle_beta   90.00
_cell.angle_gamma   90.00
#
_symmetry.space_group_name_H-M   'P 1'
#
loop_
_entity.id
_entity.type
_entity.pdbx_description
1 polymer ?
#
loop_
_entity_poly.entity_id
_entity_poly.type
_entity_poly.pdbx_seq_one_letter_code
_entity_poly.pdbx_strand_id
1 'polypeptide(L)'
;DTRVTLKVDKEYQQALSRGHSAGHLAYLALNKVLAASYWRKDADRKDPHGNYDFNSYAQEASFVTPDKCLDTYRLGKTLRKRGLNSAEMLSDLEKIEGQVNAQLKFWLERDAAIIMDCHGDNLTDSRYWKCDLGEGELAVIPCGGTHAEHLSDFGSIHVKLVEMDSQTIEMHTDVIACFS
;
A
#
# COMPACT_ATOMS: atom_id res chain seq x y z
N ASP A 1 -12.66 -29.83 31.48
CA ASP A 1 -12.78 -28.73 30.51
C ASP A 1 -12.64 -27.37 31.17
N THR A 2 -11.51 -26.72 30.95
CA THR A 2 -11.31 -25.32 31.35
C THR A 2 -11.73 -24.43 30.19
N ARG A 3 -12.78 -23.64 30.37
CA ARG A 3 -13.17 -22.62 29.38
C ARG A 3 -12.31 -21.38 29.56
N VAL A 4 -11.83 -20.84 28.45
CA VAL A 4 -11.11 -19.55 28.39
C VAL A 4 -11.94 -18.52 27.64
N THR A 5 -11.77 -17.25 27.99
CA THR A 5 -12.41 -16.13 27.28
C THR A 5 -11.33 -15.31 26.60
N LEU A 6 -11.49 -15.04 25.32
CA LEU A 6 -10.61 -14.16 24.54
C LEU A 6 -11.32 -12.82 24.33
N LYS A 7 -10.64 -11.72 24.63
CA LYS A 7 -11.11 -10.36 24.39
C LYS A 7 -10.07 -9.64 23.56
N VAL A 8 -10.50 -9.03 22.46
CA VAL A 8 -9.67 -8.19 21.59
C VAL A 8 -9.98 -6.73 21.91
N ASP A 9 -8.95 -5.89 21.92
CA ASP A 9 -9.11 -4.44 21.88
C ASP A 9 -9.54 -4.05 20.45
N LYS A 10 -10.83 -3.72 20.29
CA LYS A 10 -11.41 -3.50 18.96
C LYS A 10 -10.93 -2.20 18.33
N GLU A 11 -10.74 -1.15 19.12
CA GLU A 11 -10.28 0.16 18.63
C GLU A 11 -8.84 0.04 18.12
N TYR A 12 -7.98 -0.63 18.89
CA TYR A 12 -6.60 -0.90 18.49
C TYR A 12 -6.54 -1.79 17.24
N GLN A 13 -7.37 -2.84 17.16
CA GLN A 13 -7.46 -3.69 15.97
C GLN A 13 -7.87 -2.88 14.73
N GLN A 14 -8.86 -2.00 14.85
CA GLN A 14 -9.31 -1.16 13.75
C GLN A 14 -8.22 -0.18 13.30
N ALA A 15 -7.48 0.43 14.23
CA ALA A 15 -6.36 1.31 13.90
C ALA A 15 -5.25 0.57 13.15
N LEU A 16 -4.90 -0.66 13.54
CA LEU A 16 -3.96 -1.50 12.78
C LEU A 16 -4.50 -1.84 11.38
N SER A 17 -5.80 -2.14 11.30
CA SER A 17 -6.45 -2.51 10.04
C SER A 17 -6.50 -1.35 9.03
N ARG A 18 -6.70 -0.12 9.52
CA ARG A 18 -6.57 1.11 8.74
C ARG A 18 -5.14 1.32 8.27
N GLY A 19 -4.15 1.26 9.18
CA GLY A 19 -2.73 1.38 8.81
C GLY A 19 -2.33 0.39 7.72
N HIS A 20 -2.73 -0.88 7.87
CA HIS A 20 -2.41 -1.93 6.89
C HIS A 20 -3.05 -1.70 5.52
N SER A 21 -4.33 -1.32 5.49
CA SER A 21 -5.02 -1.03 4.23
C SER A 21 -4.48 0.23 3.55
N ALA A 22 -4.11 1.24 4.33
CA ALA A 22 -3.46 2.44 3.82
C ALA A 22 -2.10 2.12 3.19
N GLY A 23 -1.33 1.18 3.73
CA GLY A 23 -0.11 0.67 3.09
C GLY A 23 -0.36 0.08 1.70
N HIS A 24 -1.43 -0.72 1.54
CA HIS A 24 -1.82 -1.24 0.22
C HIS A 24 -2.18 -0.13 -0.76
N LEU A 25 -3.01 0.82 -0.34
CA LEU A 25 -3.40 1.96 -1.17
C LEU A 25 -2.17 2.81 -1.55
N ALA A 26 -1.27 3.07 -0.60
CA ALA A 26 -0.08 3.89 -0.81
C ALA A 26 0.87 3.29 -1.83
N TYR A 27 1.17 1.98 -1.75
CA TYR A 27 2.08 1.38 -2.72
C TYR A 27 1.46 1.27 -4.12
N LEU A 28 0.13 1.04 -4.24
CA LEU A 28 -0.55 1.04 -5.53
C LEU A 28 -0.48 2.43 -6.17
N ALA A 29 -0.70 3.49 -5.39
CA ALA A 29 -0.55 4.86 -5.85
C ALA A 29 0.90 5.16 -6.28
N LEU A 30 1.89 4.70 -5.51
CA LEU A 30 3.30 4.84 -5.86
C LEU A 30 3.65 4.09 -7.16
N ASN A 31 3.18 2.85 -7.33
CA ASN A 31 3.37 2.08 -8.58
C ASN A 31 2.82 2.85 -9.79
N LYS A 32 1.60 3.38 -9.69
CA LYS A 32 0.95 4.18 -10.73
C LYS A 32 1.75 5.43 -11.08
N VAL A 33 2.15 6.21 -10.08
CA VAL A 33 2.94 7.44 -10.27
C VAL A 33 4.28 7.13 -10.92
N LEU A 34 4.99 6.10 -10.44
CA LEU A 34 6.28 5.72 -10.99
C LEU A 34 6.17 5.24 -12.44
N ALA A 35 5.11 4.49 -12.76
CA ALA A 35 4.88 3.96 -14.11
C ALA A 35 4.70 5.05 -15.17
N ALA A 36 4.21 6.23 -14.79
CA ALA A 36 4.00 7.34 -15.71
C ALA A 36 5.31 7.93 -16.27
N SER A 37 6.43 7.90 -15.53
CA SER A 37 7.63 8.66 -15.94
C SER A 37 8.98 8.12 -15.49
N TYR A 38 9.06 7.14 -14.58
CA TYR A 38 10.33 6.73 -13.96
C TYR A 38 10.88 5.39 -14.48
N TRP A 39 10.11 4.69 -15.32
CA TRP A 39 10.57 3.46 -15.97
C TRP A 39 11.10 3.75 -17.38
N ARG A 40 12.22 3.10 -17.72
CA ARG A 40 12.93 3.24 -19.01
C ARG A 40 12.87 1.95 -19.84
N LYS A 41 12.29 0.89 -19.27
CA LYS A 41 12.06 -0.41 -19.91
C LYS A 41 10.71 -0.94 -19.44
N ASP A 42 10.14 -1.82 -20.25
CA ASP A 42 8.97 -2.58 -19.86
C ASP A 42 9.38 -3.65 -18.84
N ALA A 43 9.07 -3.43 -17.56
CA ALA A 43 9.33 -4.43 -16.52
C ALA A 43 8.20 -5.46 -16.46
N ASP A 44 8.59 -6.73 -16.32
CA ASP A 44 7.67 -7.88 -16.46
C ASP A 44 6.53 -7.90 -15.43
N ARG A 45 6.82 -7.57 -14.17
CA ARG A 45 5.82 -7.65 -13.10
C ARG A 45 4.96 -6.40 -13.09
N LYS A 46 3.64 -6.62 -13.14
CA LYS A 46 2.64 -5.58 -13.00
C LYS A 46 1.86 -5.72 -11.69
N ASP A 47 1.40 -4.60 -11.18
CA ASP A 47 0.40 -4.55 -10.12
C ASP A 47 -0.99 -4.92 -10.68
N PRO A 48 -2.03 -5.03 -9.84
CA PRO A 48 -3.38 -5.37 -10.29
C PRO A 48 -3.99 -4.42 -11.33
N HIS A 49 -3.38 -3.26 -11.57
CA HIS A 49 -3.87 -2.23 -12.50
C HIS A 49 -2.96 -2.07 -13.72
N GLY A 50 -2.00 -2.98 -13.90
CA GLY A 50 -1.11 -2.99 -15.05
C GLY A 50 0.10 -2.06 -14.93
N ASN A 51 0.28 -1.35 -13.81
CA ASN A 51 1.47 -0.51 -13.59
C ASN A 51 2.65 -1.39 -13.20
N TYR A 52 3.88 -0.94 -13.46
CA TYR A 52 5.07 -1.69 -13.02
C TYR A 52 5.09 -1.82 -11.50
N ASP A 53 5.22 -3.05 -11.00
CA ASP A 53 5.13 -3.34 -9.57
C ASP A 53 6.46 -3.04 -8.86
N PHE A 54 6.72 -1.75 -8.64
CA PHE A 54 7.87 -1.27 -7.89
C PHE A 54 7.88 -1.88 -6.49
N ASN A 55 6.73 -1.94 -5.83
CA ASN A 55 6.59 -2.49 -4.48
C ASN A 55 7.16 -3.91 -4.37
N SER A 56 6.68 -4.85 -5.20
CA SER A 56 7.19 -6.23 -5.22
C SER A 56 8.68 -6.35 -5.51
N TYR A 57 9.27 -5.38 -6.23
CA TYR A 57 10.68 -5.44 -6.58
C TYR A 57 11.61 -4.81 -5.55
N ALA A 58 11.14 -3.82 -4.81
CA ALA A 58 11.98 -2.94 -4.01
C ALA A 58 11.73 -3.07 -2.50
N GLN A 59 10.55 -3.51 -2.06
CA GLN A 59 10.21 -3.55 -0.64
C GLN A 59 11.10 -4.55 0.11
N GLU A 60 11.84 -4.08 1.11
CA GLU A 60 12.61 -4.92 2.03
C GLU A 60 11.82 -5.22 3.31
N ALA A 61 11.04 -4.25 3.79
CA ALA A 61 10.24 -4.39 5.00
C ALA A 61 8.94 -3.57 4.90
N SER A 62 7.92 -4.00 5.63
CA SER A 62 6.69 -3.25 5.88
C SER A 62 6.30 -3.45 7.34
N PHE A 63 5.99 -2.35 8.04
CA PHE A 63 5.66 -2.38 9.45
C PHE A 63 4.41 -1.54 9.71
N VAL A 64 3.38 -2.20 10.25
CA VAL A 64 2.09 -1.57 10.56
C VAL A 64 2.03 -1.25 12.04
N THR A 65 1.68 -0.01 12.35
CA THR A 65 1.31 0.48 13.67
C THR A 65 -0.09 1.09 13.62
N PRO A 66 -0.74 1.41 14.76
CA PRO A 66 -2.03 2.07 14.73
C PRO A 66 -2.03 3.28 13.79
N ASP A 67 -2.94 3.27 12.81
CA ASP A 67 -3.13 4.35 11.84
C ASP A 67 -1.88 4.71 11.03
N LYS A 68 -0.95 3.76 10.87
CA LYS A 68 0.30 3.99 10.13
C LYS A 68 0.87 2.73 9.49
N CYS A 69 1.48 2.90 8.32
CA CYS A 69 2.33 1.91 7.67
C CYS A 69 3.69 2.54 7.32
N LEU A 70 4.77 1.82 7.61
CA LEU A 70 6.13 2.19 7.22
C LEU A 70 6.66 1.13 6.27
N ASP A 71 6.92 1.51 5.02
CA ASP A 71 7.50 0.64 4.00
C ASP A 71 8.93 1.10 3.67
N THR A 72 9.88 0.16 3.68
CA THR A 72 11.28 0.42 3.35
C THR A 72 11.59 -0.18 1.99
N TYR A 73 12.15 0.63 1.09
CA TYR A 73 12.46 0.23 -0.29
C TYR A 73 13.94 0.34 -0.61
N ARG A 74 14.49 -0.71 -1.22
CA ARG A 74 15.86 -0.74 -1.73
C ARG A 74 15.94 -0.49 -3.23
N LEU A 75 16.64 0.57 -3.60
CA LEU A 75 16.90 0.99 -4.97
C LEU A 75 18.16 0.33 -5.54
N GLY A 76 18.23 -1.00 -5.44
CA GLY A 76 19.42 -1.79 -5.79
C GLY A 76 19.69 -1.91 -7.29
N LYS A 77 20.87 -2.47 -7.64
CA LYS A 77 21.32 -2.68 -9.03
C LYS A 77 20.32 -3.48 -9.88
N THR A 78 19.65 -4.46 -9.29
CA THR A 78 18.66 -5.30 -10.00
C THR A 78 17.45 -4.48 -10.43
N LEU A 79 16.95 -3.58 -9.60
CA LEU A 79 15.82 -2.71 -9.92
C LEU A 79 16.15 -1.76 -11.09
N ARG A 80 17.35 -1.18 -11.09
CA ARG A 80 17.84 -0.35 -12.21
C ARG A 80 17.98 -1.14 -13.51
N LYS A 81 18.45 -2.39 -13.45
CA LYS A 81 18.53 -3.27 -14.64
C LYS A 81 17.16 -3.55 -15.25
N ARG A 82 16.13 -3.71 -14.41
CA ARG A 82 14.73 -3.88 -14.80
C ARG A 82 14.14 -2.62 -15.45
N GLY A 83 14.72 -1.46 -15.22
CA GLY A 83 14.40 -0.24 -15.98
C GLY A 83 14.05 0.98 -15.13
N LEU A 84 13.99 0.88 -13.80
CA LEU A 84 13.72 2.04 -12.97
C LEU A 84 14.90 3.03 -13.02
N ASN A 85 14.62 4.30 -13.32
CA ASN A 85 15.57 5.38 -13.18
C ASN A 85 15.61 5.88 -11.73
N SER A 86 16.29 5.14 -10.85
CA SER A 86 16.38 5.48 -9.43
C SER A 86 17.00 6.85 -9.15
N ALA A 87 17.92 7.33 -10.00
CA ALA A 87 18.57 8.62 -9.79
C ALA A 87 17.58 9.79 -9.96
N GLU A 88 16.76 9.74 -11.02
CA GLU A 88 15.72 10.75 -11.27
C GLU A 88 14.55 10.60 -10.29
N MET A 89 14.22 9.37 -9.87
CA MET A 89 13.25 9.15 -8.81
C MET A 89 13.69 9.82 -7.50
N LEU A 90 14.96 9.67 -7.10
CA LEU A 90 15.50 10.29 -5.89
C LEU A 90 15.50 11.82 -5.97
N SER A 91 15.84 12.40 -7.13
CA SER A 91 15.78 13.86 -7.31
C SER A 91 14.37 14.43 -7.27
N ASP A 92 13.36 13.62 -7.59
CA ASP A 92 11.96 14.03 -7.71
C ASP A 92 11.07 13.56 -6.54
N LEU A 93 11.64 13.09 -5.41
CA LEU A 93 10.83 12.48 -4.33
C LEU A 93 9.67 13.36 -3.85
N GLU A 94 9.89 14.66 -3.64
CA GLU A 94 8.83 15.59 -3.20
C GLU A 94 7.69 15.71 -4.24
N LYS A 95 8.04 15.70 -5.53
CA LYS A 95 7.06 15.72 -6.62
C LYS A 95 6.28 14.41 -6.69
N ILE A 96 6.96 13.28 -6.56
CA ILE A 96 6.33 11.95 -6.52
C ILE A 96 5.39 11.86 -5.33
N GLU A 97 5.83 12.29 -4.15
CA GLU A 97 5.03 12.36 -2.93
C GLU A 97 3.74 13.15 -3.15
N GLY A 98 3.82 14.35 -3.74
CA GLY A 98 2.64 15.16 -4.05
C GLY A 98 1.66 14.45 -5.00
N GLN A 99 2.18 13.75 -6.01
CA GLN A 99 1.36 12.98 -6.96
C GLN A 99 0.70 11.76 -6.30
N VAL A 100 1.43 11.05 -5.44
CA VAL A 100 0.91 9.91 -4.66
C VAL A 100 -0.22 10.36 -3.74
N ASN A 101 -0.01 11.44 -2.99
CA ASN A 101 -1.04 12.01 -2.11
C ASN A 101 -2.29 12.47 -2.89
N ALA A 102 -2.10 13.09 -4.06
CA ALA A 102 -3.22 13.48 -4.93
C ALA A 102 -4.01 12.25 -5.44
N GLN A 103 -3.31 11.19 -5.84
CA GLN A 103 -3.93 9.94 -6.28
C GLN A 103 -4.72 9.25 -5.15
N LEU A 104 -4.15 9.21 -3.94
CA LEU A 104 -4.81 8.65 -2.77
C LEU A 104 -6.09 9.42 -2.46
N LYS A 105 -6.04 10.76 -2.45
CA LYS A 105 -7.23 11.59 -2.26
C LYS A 105 -8.31 11.28 -3.29
N PHE A 106 -7.93 11.18 -4.57
CA PHE A 106 -8.87 10.85 -5.64
C PHE A 106 -9.52 9.47 -5.45
N TRP A 107 -8.76 8.46 -5.02
CA TRP A 107 -9.33 7.14 -4.73
C TRP A 107 -10.27 7.15 -3.52
N LEU A 108 -9.94 7.88 -2.46
CA LEU A 108 -10.81 7.98 -1.28
C LEU A 108 -12.19 8.60 -1.58
N GLU A 109 -12.27 9.48 -2.59
CA GLU A 109 -13.55 10.07 -3.03
C GLU A 109 -14.52 9.05 -3.66
N ARG A 110 -14.06 7.83 -4.01
CA ARG A 110 -14.89 6.80 -4.66
C ARG A 110 -15.86 6.10 -3.72
N ASP A 111 -15.68 6.22 -2.41
CA ASP A 111 -16.51 5.58 -1.38
C ASP A 111 -16.80 4.09 -1.70
N ALA A 112 -15.73 3.31 -1.86
CA ALA A 112 -15.81 1.88 -2.22
C ALA A 112 -15.52 0.96 -1.03
N ALA A 113 -16.11 -0.23 -1.05
CA ALA A 113 -15.86 -1.27 -0.06
C ALA A 113 -14.45 -1.87 -0.19
N ILE A 114 -13.87 -2.23 0.95
CA ILE A 114 -12.67 -3.05 1.04
C ILE A 114 -13.10 -4.46 1.50
N ILE A 115 -12.81 -5.46 0.67
CA ILE A 115 -13.32 -6.81 0.87
C ILE A 115 -12.15 -7.77 1.09
N MET A 116 -12.22 -8.54 2.17
CA MET A 116 -11.35 -9.70 2.39
C MET A 116 -12.03 -10.97 1.89
N ASP A 117 -11.54 -11.48 0.76
CA ASP A 117 -12.00 -12.75 0.18
C ASP A 117 -11.18 -13.91 0.74
N CYS A 118 -11.81 -14.76 1.55
CA CYS A 118 -11.18 -15.91 2.22
C CYS A 118 -11.59 -17.21 1.52
N HIS A 119 -10.60 -17.99 1.05
CA HIS A 119 -10.83 -19.23 0.30
C HIS A 119 -10.72 -20.46 1.21
N GLY A 120 -11.56 -20.51 2.23
CA GLY A 120 -11.59 -21.57 3.26
C GLY A 120 -11.56 -21.01 4.68
N ASP A 121 -11.67 -21.90 5.67
CA ASP A 121 -11.81 -21.55 7.08
C ASP A 121 -10.50 -21.64 7.87
N ASN A 122 -9.43 -22.22 7.29
CA ASN A 122 -8.16 -22.42 7.96
C ASN A 122 -7.27 -21.17 7.89
N LEU A 123 -6.30 -21.09 8.80
CA LEU A 123 -5.30 -20.01 8.80
C LEU A 123 -4.38 -20.04 7.58
N THR A 124 -4.16 -21.23 7.02
CA THR A 124 -3.30 -21.46 5.84
C THR A 124 -4.02 -21.29 4.52
N ASP A 125 -5.34 -21.09 4.54
CA ASP A 125 -6.14 -20.92 3.34
C ASP A 125 -5.86 -19.54 2.73
N SER A 126 -5.94 -19.46 1.40
CA SER A 126 -5.59 -18.24 0.67
C SER A 126 -6.58 -17.11 0.99
N ARG A 127 -6.05 -15.89 1.10
CA ARG A 127 -6.82 -14.68 1.41
C ARG A 127 -6.40 -13.56 0.47
N TYR A 128 -7.38 -12.82 0.00
CA TYR A 128 -7.18 -11.74 -0.95
C TYR A 128 -7.89 -10.47 -0.48
N TRP A 129 -7.12 -9.40 -0.36
CA TRP A 129 -7.64 -8.05 -0.23
C TRP A 129 -8.15 -7.56 -1.58
N LYS A 130 -9.34 -6.95 -1.59
CA LYS A 130 -9.95 -6.41 -2.80
C LYS A 130 -10.52 -5.01 -2.60
N CYS A 131 -10.34 -4.14 -3.59
CA CYS A 131 -10.94 -2.82 -3.60
C CYS A 131 -11.08 -2.29 -5.04
N ASP A 132 -12.21 -1.62 -5.35
CA ASP A 132 -12.43 -0.96 -6.64
C ASP A 132 -11.91 0.49 -6.58
N LEU A 133 -10.73 0.69 -7.14
CA LEU A 133 -10.08 2.01 -7.22
C LEU A 133 -10.42 2.79 -8.49
N GLY A 134 -11.28 2.25 -9.37
CA GLY A 134 -11.69 2.92 -10.61
C GLY A 134 -10.67 2.90 -11.72
N GLU A 135 -9.75 1.95 -11.68
CA GLU A 135 -8.65 1.80 -12.62
C GLU A 135 -8.98 0.77 -13.73
N GLY A 136 -10.27 0.53 -13.95
CA GLY A 136 -10.81 -0.45 -14.91
C GLY A 136 -10.96 -1.85 -14.30
N GLU A 137 -9.92 -2.37 -13.66
CA GLU A 137 -9.92 -3.68 -12.99
C GLU A 137 -9.99 -3.54 -11.46
N LEU A 138 -10.63 -4.52 -10.81
CA LEU A 138 -10.66 -4.62 -9.36
C LEU A 138 -9.23 -4.90 -8.83
N ALA A 139 -8.77 -4.14 -7.83
CA ALA A 139 -7.50 -4.45 -7.19
C ALA A 139 -7.66 -5.77 -6.42
N VAL A 140 -6.78 -6.74 -6.65
CA VAL A 140 -6.77 -8.02 -5.93
C VAL A 140 -5.35 -8.31 -5.47
N ILE A 141 -5.13 -8.34 -4.16
CA ILE A 141 -3.80 -8.49 -3.54
C ILE A 141 -3.83 -9.67 -2.58
N PRO A 142 -2.93 -10.66 -2.70
CA PRO A 142 -2.82 -11.73 -1.71
C PRO A 142 -2.39 -11.13 -0.37
N CYS A 143 -3.24 -11.24 0.65
CA CYS A 143 -2.97 -10.69 1.97
C CYS A 143 -3.75 -11.44 3.06
N GLY A 144 -3.07 -11.81 4.14
CA GLY A 144 -3.65 -12.54 5.27
C GLY A 144 -3.91 -11.70 6.52
N GLY A 145 -3.65 -10.39 6.47
CA GLY A 145 -3.84 -9.51 7.63
C GLY A 145 -5.28 -9.03 7.81
N THR A 146 -5.49 -8.15 8.79
CA THR A 146 -6.75 -7.45 9.00
C THR A 146 -6.75 -6.13 8.23
N HIS A 147 -7.92 -5.69 7.80
CA HIS A 147 -8.10 -4.54 6.92
C HIS A 147 -9.31 -3.71 7.33
N ALA A 148 -9.29 -2.43 6.95
CA ALA A 148 -10.47 -1.58 7.00
C ALA A 148 -11.56 -2.15 6.09
N GLU A 149 -12.81 -1.78 6.32
CA GLU A 149 -13.96 -2.34 5.62
C GLU A 149 -14.42 -1.42 4.48
N HIS A 150 -14.07 -0.14 4.55
CA HIS A 150 -14.47 0.85 3.54
C HIS A 150 -13.42 1.94 3.30
N LEU A 151 -13.42 2.54 2.11
CA LEU A 151 -12.61 3.73 1.84
C LEU A 151 -13.08 4.95 2.66
N SER A 152 -14.33 4.99 3.10
CA SER A 152 -14.83 6.04 3.99
C SER A 152 -14.40 5.89 5.45
N ASP A 153 -13.72 4.79 5.82
CA ASP A 153 -13.07 4.64 7.13
C ASP A 153 -11.85 5.60 7.26
N PHE A 154 -11.37 6.14 6.14
CA PHE A 154 -10.25 7.07 6.06
C PHE A 154 -10.77 8.49 5.87
N GLY A 155 -10.52 9.37 6.83
CA GLY A 155 -10.69 10.82 6.64
C GLY A 155 -9.62 11.35 5.69
N SER A 156 -8.39 10.88 5.84
CA SER A 156 -7.32 11.07 4.85
C SER A 156 -6.22 10.03 5.02
N ILE A 157 -5.49 9.78 3.94
CA ILE A 157 -4.21 9.05 3.96
C ILE A 157 -3.14 10.04 3.46
N HIS A 158 -2.06 10.18 4.22
CA HIS A 158 -0.94 11.02 3.85
C HIS A 158 0.33 10.17 3.73
N VAL A 159 1.01 10.31 2.60
CA VAL A 159 2.31 9.68 2.35
C VAL A 159 3.40 10.73 2.46
N LYS A 160 4.50 10.36 3.14
CA LYS A 160 5.77 11.05 3.10
C LYS A 160 6.87 10.12 2.58
N LEU A 161 7.62 10.58 1.57
CA LEU A 161 8.77 9.85 1.03
C LEU A 161 10.05 10.43 1.61
N VAL A 162 10.87 9.56 2.20
CA VAL A 162 12.11 9.96 2.87
C VAL A 162 13.29 9.25 2.22
N GLU A 163 14.27 10.01 1.73
CA GLU A 163 15.56 9.44 1.36
C GLU A 163 16.35 9.12 2.64
N MET A 164 16.67 7.85 2.84
CA MET A 164 17.50 7.41 3.95
C MET A 164 18.97 7.39 3.55
N ASP A 165 19.24 6.90 2.34
CA ASP A 165 20.53 6.94 1.68
C ASP A 165 20.35 6.80 0.16
N SER A 166 21.46 6.89 -0.60
CA SER A 166 21.49 6.79 -2.07
C SER A 166 20.84 5.53 -2.69
N GLN A 167 20.54 4.51 -1.89
CA GLN A 167 19.94 3.25 -2.30
C GLN A 167 18.74 2.86 -1.46
N THR A 168 18.28 3.69 -0.53
CA THR A 168 17.19 3.34 0.40
C THR A 168 16.25 4.53 0.57
N ILE A 169 14.97 4.29 0.36
CA ILE A 169 13.91 5.24 0.72
C ILE A 169 12.92 4.58 1.65
N GLU A 170 12.23 5.39 2.43
CA GLU A 170 11.07 4.98 3.21
C GLU A 170 9.82 5.70 2.71
N MET A 171 8.68 4.99 2.74
CA MET A 171 7.36 5.56 2.58
C MET A 171 6.62 5.48 3.91
N HIS A 172 6.36 6.64 4.50
CA HIS A 172 5.64 6.78 5.75
C HIS A 172 4.19 7.10 5.38
N THR A 173 3.29 6.17 5.64
CA THR A 173 1.86 6.33 5.36
C THR A 173 1.14 6.55 6.67
N ASP A 174 0.64 7.75 6.91
CA ASP A 174 -0.11 8.13 8.11
C ASP A 174 -1.61 8.28 7.78
N VAL A 175 -2.47 7.78 8.67
CA VAL A 175 -3.93 7.79 8.51
C VAL A 175 -4.56 8.76 9.49
N ILE A 176 -5.47 9.58 8.99
CA ILE A 176 -6.49 10.24 9.82
C ILE A 176 -7.78 9.45 9.65
N ALA A 177 -8.22 8.79 10.71
CA ALA A 177 -9.46 8.02 10.70
C ALA A 177 -10.67 8.94 10.48
N CYS A 178 -11.65 8.46 9.73
CA CYS A 178 -12.97 9.08 9.73
C CYS A 178 -13.71 8.60 10.98
N PHE A 179 -14.14 9.52 11.83
CA PHE A 179 -15.05 9.17 12.93
C PHE A 179 -16.48 9.40 12.43
N SER A 180 -17.20 8.30 12.21
CA SER A 180 -18.65 8.28 12.04
C SER A 180 -19.35 8.48 13.39
#